data_AF-A0A1I3SEV0-F1
#
_entry.id   AF-A0A1I3SEV0-F1
#
_cell.length_a   1.000
_cell.length_b   1.000
_cell.length_c   1.000
_cell.angle_alpha   90.00
_cell.angle_beta   90.00
_cell.angle_gamma   90.00
#
_symmetry.space_group_name_H-M   'P 1'
#
loop_
_entity.id
_entity.type
_entity.pdbx_description
1 polymer ?
#
loop_
_entity_poly.entity_id
_entity_poly.type
_entity_poly.pdbx_seq_one_letter_code
_entity_poly.pdbx_strand_id
1 'polypeptide(L)'
;MSAGVATSAASAEFERRIADLEERLAQQQLTQEGKARDLLIKEIEQRISNRQLAILIAVVVMIFMAGVLAHATHSFYWGRLIVVPQSVAIAMFLGPIVSITTLSVVLIVGAFRHFKEKDMSNVSLGSLAAEATRNSL
;
A
#
# COMPACT_ATOMS: atom_id res chain seq x y z
N MET A 1 -21.68 -56.32 37.65
CA MET A 1 -20.56 -56.03 36.71
C MET A 1 -20.97 -55.22 35.48
N SER A 2 -22.27 -55.00 35.18
CA SER A 2 -22.71 -54.23 34.01
C SER A 2 -22.53 -52.71 34.12
N ALA A 3 -22.57 -52.14 35.33
CA ALA A 3 -22.48 -50.69 35.54
C ALA A 3 -21.11 -50.09 35.16
N GLY A 4 -20.01 -50.81 35.35
CA GLY A 4 -18.66 -50.34 35.02
C GLY A 4 -18.35 -50.30 33.52
N VAL A 5 -19.02 -51.16 32.74
CA VAL A 5 -18.87 -51.21 31.26
C VAL A 5 -19.58 -50.02 30.61
N ALA A 6 -20.72 -49.59 31.18
CA ALA A 6 -21.46 -48.43 30.69
C ALA A 6 -20.71 -47.12 30.92
N THR A 7 -20.04 -46.95 32.07
CA THR A 7 -19.22 -45.77 32.35
C THR A 7 -17.96 -45.72 31.49
N SER A 8 -17.31 -46.86 31.21
CA SER A 8 -16.12 -46.86 30.34
C SER A 8 -16.45 -46.58 28.88
N ALA A 9 -17.63 -47.01 28.40
CA ALA A 9 -18.10 -46.70 27.06
C ALA A 9 -18.41 -45.20 26.90
N ALA A 10 -19.03 -44.59 27.92
CA ALA A 10 -19.31 -43.15 27.93
C ALA A 10 -18.03 -42.32 27.98
N SER A 11 -17.04 -42.71 28.80
CA SER A 11 -15.75 -42.00 28.84
C SER A 11 -15.00 -42.08 27.51
N ALA A 12 -15.00 -43.25 26.86
CA ALA A 12 -14.37 -43.42 25.54
C ALA A 12 -15.06 -42.59 24.44
N GLU A 13 -16.38 -42.39 24.51
CA GLU A 13 -17.10 -41.51 23.59
C GLU A 13 -16.73 -40.03 23.82
N PHE A 14 -16.64 -39.59 25.07
CA PHE A 14 -16.20 -38.23 25.40
C PHE A 14 -14.77 -37.97 24.96
N GLU A 15 -13.84 -38.90 25.19
CA GLU A 15 -12.47 -38.80 24.72
C GLU A 15 -12.39 -38.65 23.20
N ARG A 16 -13.19 -39.42 22.45
CA ARG A 16 -13.28 -39.27 20.98
C ARG A 16 -13.83 -37.91 20.57
N ARG A 17 -14.85 -37.39 21.25
CA ARG A 17 -15.42 -36.07 20.93
C ARG A 17 -14.44 -34.93 21.25
N ILE A 18 -13.69 -35.05 22.35
CA ILE A 18 -12.63 -34.08 22.69
C ILE A 18 -11.54 -34.10 21.62
N ALA A 19 -11.07 -35.28 21.21
CA ALA A 19 -10.07 -35.41 20.17
C ALA A 19 -10.52 -34.80 18.82
N ASP A 20 -11.76 -35.06 18.39
CA ASP A 20 -12.32 -34.46 17.16
C ASP A 20 -12.45 -32.93 17.27
N LEU A 21 -12.82 -32.40 18.46
CA LEU A 21 -12.88 -30.96 18.69
C LEU A 21 -11.50 -30.29 18.68
N GLU A 22 -10.49 -30.93 19.27
CA GLU A 22 -9.11 -30.44 19.26
C GLU A 22 -8.54 -30.43 17.83
N GLU A 23 -8.79 -31.48 17.05
CA GLU A 23 -8.37 -31.55 15.65
C GLU A 23 -9.03 -30.44 14.81
N ARG A 24 -10.34 -30.23 14.97
CA ARG A 24 -11.07 -29.14 14.29
C ARG A 24 -10.56 -27.75 14.70
N LEU A 25 -10.23 -27.54 15.98
CA LEU A 25 -9.66 -26.28 16.45
C LEU A 25 -8.28 -26.03 15.84
N ALA A 26 -7.41 -27.03 15.81
CA ALA A 26 -6.09 -26.94 15.19
C ALA A 26 -6.21 -26.62 13.68
N GLN A 27 -7.14 -27.28 12.98
CA GLN A 27 -7.39 -27.06 11.56
C GLN A 27 -7.94 -25.65 11.29
N GLN A 28 -8.83 -25.15 12.15
CA GLN A 28 -9.33 -23.77 12.08
C GLN A 28 -8.23 -22.74 12.36
N GLN A 29 -7.36 -22.97 13.35
CA GLN A 29 -6.24 -22.09 13.65
C GLN A 29 -5.28 -21.98 12.47
N LEU A 30 -4.89 -23.11 11.87
CA LEU A 30 -4.06 -23.12 10.66
C LEU A 30 -4.71 -22.35 9.50
N THR A 31 -6.04 -22.48 9.36
CA THR A 31 -6.80 -21.76 8.33
C THR A 31 -6.88 -20.25 8.62
N GLN A 32 -7.03 -19.85 9.88
CA GLN A 32 -7.08 -18.45 10.29
C GLN A 32 -5.72 -17.76 10.14
N GLU A 33 -4.63 -18.44 10.51
CA GLU A 33 -3.28 -17.92 10.30
C GLU A 33 -2.95 -17.76 8.82
N GLY A 34 -3.35 -18.73 7.98
CA GLY A 34 -3.23 -18.60 6.52
C GLY A 34 -3.99 -17.40 5.98
N LYS A 35 -5.26 -17.24 6.38
CA LYS A 35 -6.08 -16.08 5.98
C LYS A 35 -5.51 -14.75 6.47
N ALA A 36 -4.96 -14.71 7.68
CA ALA A 36 -4.32 -13.51 8.22
C ALA A 36 -3.09 -13.11 7.40
N ARG A 37 -2.25 -14.08 7.02
CA ARG A 37 -1.11 -13.85 6.12
C ARG A 37 -1.54 -13.33 4.76
N ASP A 38 -2.57 -13.93 4.16
CA ASP A 38 -3.09 -13.50 2.85
C ASP A 38 -3.63 -12.07 2.90
N LEU A 39 -4.30 -11.68 3.99
CA LEU A 39 -4.79 -10.32 4.18
C LEU A 39 -3.64 -9.31 4.31
N LEU A 40 -2.58 -9.66 5.05
CA LEU A 40 -1.39 -8.81 5.17
C LEU A 40 -0.69 -8.61 3.83
N ILE A 41 -0.56 -9.69 3.03
CA ILE A 41 0.03 -9.61 1.69
C ILE A 41 -0.79 -8.66 0.80
N LYS A 42 -2.12 -8.83 0.76
CA LYS A 42 -3.02 -7.97 -0.02
C LYS A 42 -2.96 -6.50 0.42
N GLU A 43 -2.84 -6.24 1.72
CA GLU A 43 -2.68 -4.89 2.23
C GLU A 43 -1.37 -4.25 1.76
N ILE A 44 -0.27 -5.00 1.78
CA ILE A 44 1.03 -4.53 1.28
C ILE A 44 0.95 -4.24 -0.22
N GLU A 45 0.38 -5.14 -1.00
CA GLU A 45 0.17 -4.94 -2.45
C GLU A 45 -0.66 -3.68 -2.73
N GLN A 46 -1.74 -3.47 -1.99
CA GLN A 46 -2.60 -2.30 -2.16
C GLN A 46 -1.85 -0.99 -1.85
N ARG A 47 -0.99 -0.97 -0.83
CA ARG A 47 -0.18 0.22 -0.50
C ARG A 47 0.85 0.53 -1.57
N ILE A 48 1.49 -0.50 -2.13
CA ILE A 48 2.44 -0.33 -3.24
C ILE A 48 1.71 0.20 -4.47
N SER A 49 0.57 -0.39 -4.81
CA SER A 49 -0.27 0.03 -5.94
C SER A 49 -0.71 1.49 -5.80
N ASN A 50 -1.19 1.90 -4.61
CA ASN A 50 -1.58 3.29 -4.36
C ASN A 50 -0.42 4.27 -4.52
N ARG A 51 0.79 3.91 -4.10
CA ARG A 51 1.99 4.76 -4.30
C ARG A 51 2.33 4.91 -5.78
N GLN A 52 2.30 3.81 -6.54
CA GLN A 52 2.54 3.86 -7.99
C GLN A 52 1.49 4.71 -8.71
N LEU A 53 0.21 4.58 -8.33
CA LEU A 53 -0.88 5.38 -8.90
C LEU A 53 -0.71 6.87 -8.58
N ALA A 54 -0.31 7.22 -7.35
CA ALA A 54 -0.02 8.61 -6.98
C ALA A 54 1.15 9.20 -7.80
N ILE A 55 2.23 8.45 -8.00
CA ILE A 55 3.36 8.85 -8.85
C ILE A 55 2.90 9.05 -10.30
N LEU A 56 2.09 8.13 -10.82
CA LEU A 56 1.56 8.21 -12.18
C LEU A 56 0.70 9.46 -12.38
N ILE A 57 -0.19 9.77 -11.43
CA ILE A 57 -0.99 11.02 -11.46
C ILE A 57 -0.07 12.24 -11.44
N ALA A 58 0.95 12.26 -10.56
CA ALA A 58 1.88 13.38 -10.47
C ALA A 58 2.63 13.61 -11.80
N VAL A 59 3.08 12.54 -12.45
CA VAL A 59 3.75 12.60 -13.77
C VAL A 59 2.80 13.14 -14.84
N VAL A 60 1.56 12.66 -14.90
CA VAL A 60 0.56 13.14 -15.85
C VAL A 60 0.29 14.64 -15.66
N VAL A 61 0.15 15.09 -14.42
CA VAL A 61 -0.05 16.51 -14.10
C VAL A 61 1.17 17.35 -14.51
N MET A 62 2.40 16.86 -14.28
CA MET A 62 3.62 17.54 -14.73
C MET A 62 3.68 17.69 -16.25
N ILE A 63 3.37 16.62 -17.00
CA ILE A 63 3.34 16.65 -18.47
C ILE A 63 2.28 17.63 -18.97
N PHE A 64 1.07 17.58 -18.40
CA PHE A 64 -0.01 18.49 -18.77
C PHE A 64 0.37 19.94 -18.55
N MET A 65 0.92 20.28 -17.37
CA MET A 65 1.39 21.63 -17.08
C MET A 65 2.51 22.07 -18.01
N ALA A 66 3.48 21.21 -18.32
CA ALA A 66 4.53 21.50 -19.29
C ALA A 66 3.95 21.80 -20.69
N GLY A 67 2.95 21.04 -21.11
CA GLY A 67 2.22 21.28 -22.37
C GLY A 67 1.49 22.61 -22.38
N VAL A 68 0.78 22.96 -21.30
CA VAL A 68 0.10 24.26 -21.15
C VAL A 68 1.11 25.40 -21.21
N LEU A 69 2.24 25.28 -20.52
CA LEU A 69 3.31 26.28 -20.53
C LEU A 69 3.93 26.45 -21.92
N ALA A 70 4.20 25.35 -22.63
CA ALA A 70 4.72 25.39 -23.99
C ALA A 70 3.73 26.06 -24.95
N HIS A 71 2.43 25.70 -24.86
CA HIS A 71 1.38 26.31 -25.66
C HIS A 71 1.20 27.80 -25.35
N ALA A 72 1.18 28.17 -24.08
CA ALA A 72 1.12 29.56 -23.63
C ALA A 72 2.31 30.36 -24.15
N THR A 73 3.53 29.82 -24.02
CA THR A 73 4.75 30.49 -24.51
C THR A 73 4.65 30.77 -26.00
N HIS A 74 4.24 29.79 -26.82
CA HIS A 74 4.06 29.99 -28.25
C HIS A 74 2.96 31.00 -28.58
N SER A 75 1.85 31.02 -27.82
CA SER A 75 0.75 31.95 -28.06
C SER A 75 1.07 33.40 -27.63
N PHE A 76 1.91 33.58 -26.61
CA PHE A 76 2.22 34.91 -26.06
C PHE A 76 3.50 35.53 -26.64
N TYR A 77 4.40 34.69 -27.16
CA TYR A 77 5.63 35.09 -27.84
C TYR A 77 5.55 34.75 -29.33
N TRP A 78 4.85 35.59 -30.10
CA TRP A 78 4.93 35.55 -31.56
C TRP A 78 6.20 36.30 -32.02
N GLY A 79 7.37 35.75 -31.74
CA GLY A 79 8.66 36.38 -32.04
C GLY A 79 9.08 37.44 -31.01
N ARG A 80 9.37 38.68 -31.45
CA ARG A 80 9.94 39.76 -30.61
C ARG A 80 8.90 40.67 -29.94
N LEU A 81 7.61 40.47 -30.24
CA LEU A 81 6.52 41.26 -29.67
C LEU A 81 5.87 40.47 -28.53
N ILE A 82 6.00 40.98 -27.31
CA ILE A 82 5.31 40.46 -26.13
C ILE A 82 3.88 41.00 -26.19
N VAL A 83 2.90 40.12 -26.42
CA VAL A 83 1.49 40.52 -26.59
C VAL A 83 0.79 40.81 -25.26
N VAL A 84 1.37 40.35 -24.14
CA VAL A 84 0.70 40.33 -22.83
C VAL A 84 1.49 41.13 -21.78
N PRO A 85 0.83 41.86 -20.87
CA PRO A 85 1.50 42.53 -19.75
C PRO A 85 2.38 41.57 -18.94
N GLN A 86 3.59 42.01 -18.58
CA GLN A 86 4.57 41.17 -17.88
C GLN A 86 4.03 40.56 -16.57
N SER A 87 3.17 41.27 -15.85
CA SER A 87 2.53 40.78 -14.63
C SER A 87 1.66 39.55 -14.87
N VAL A 88 0.90 39.53 -15.96
CA VAL A 88 0.03 38.41 -16.34
C VAL A 88 0.87 37.21 -16.78
N ALA A 89 1.95 37.45 -17.53
CA ALA A 89 2.90 36.39 -17.89
C ALA A 89 3.49 35.74 -16.63
N ILE A 90 4.02 36.54 -15.69
CA ILE A 90 4.59 36.04 -14.44
C ILE A 90 3.57 35.21 -13.67
N ALA A 91 2.33 35.68 -13.53
CA ALA A 91 1.27 34.95 -12.82
C ALA A 91 0.95 33.59 -13.48
N MET A 92 0.93 33.53 -14.82
CA MET A 92 0.70 32.29 -15.57
C MET A 92 1.81 31.25 -15.39
N PHE A 93 3.05 31.66 -15.14
CA PHE A 93 4.15 30.73 -14.85
C PHE A 93 4.23 30.37 -13.35
N LEU A 94 4.10 31.37 -12.47
CA LEU A 94 4.30 31.20 -11.04
C LEU A 94 3.22 30.32 -10.40
N GLY A 95 1.96 30.49 -10.78
CA GLY A 95 0.83 29.72 -10.23
C GLY A 95 1.00 28.20 -10.40
N PRO A 96 1.18 27.70 -11.64
CA PRO A 96 1.42 26.28 -11.89
C PRO A 96 2.66 25.73 -11.17
N ILE A 97 3.78 26.48 -11.17
CA ILE A 97 5.02 26.07 -10.50
C ILE A 97 4.80 25.91 -8.99
N VAL A 98 4.17 26.90 -8.34
CA VAL A 98 3.88 26.86 -6.90
C VAL A 98 2.89 25.74 -6.57
N SER A 99 1.87 25.55 -7.40
CA SER A 99 0.89 24.47 -7.23
C SER A 99 1.55 23.09 -7.29
N ILE A 100 2.41 22.86 -8.29
CA ILE A 100 3.03 21.54 -8.49
C ILE A 100 4.12 21.24 -7.47
N THR A 101 4.87 22.25 -7.03
CA THR A 101 5.84 22.10 -5.95
C THR A 101 5.15 21.80 -4.63
N THR A 102 4.04 22.47 -4.32
CA THR A 102 3.25 22.20 -3.12
C THR A 102 2.72 20.76 -3.12
N LEU A 103 2.10 20.32 -4.23
CA LEU A 103 1.63 18.94 -4.38
C LEU A 103 2.76 17.92 -4.24
N SER A 104 3.91 18.17 -4.89
CA SER A 104 5.07 17.28 -4.83
C SER A 104 5.61 17.16 -3.41
N VAL A 105 5.74 18.27 -2.68
CA VAL A 105 6.18 18.25 -1.27
C VAL A 105 5.19 17.49 -0.40
N VAL A 106 3.88 17.72 -0.55
CA VAL A 106 2.86 16.99 0.21
C VAL A 106 2.89 15.50 -0.09
N LEU A 107 3.06 15.10 -1.36
CA LEU A 107 3.16 13.70 -1.76
C LEU A 107 4.43 13.04 -1.20
N ILE A 108 5.57 13.73 -1.28
CA ILE A 108 6.85 13.25 -0.73
C ILE A 108 6.74 13.08 0.79
N VAL A 109 6.29 14.12 1.50
CA VAL A 109 6.12 14.08 2.96
C VAL A 109 5.08 13.03 3.36
N GLY A 110 3.96 12.93 2.64
CA GLY A 110 2.93 11.92 2.86
C GLY A 110 3.46 10.50 2.65
N ALA A 111 4.21 10.27 1.59
CA ALA A 111 4.84 8.98 1.30
C ALA A 111 5.83 8.57 2.40
N PHE A 112 6.74 9.48 2.80
CA PHE A 112 7.75 9.22 3.83
C PHE A 112 7.19 9.13 5.25
N ARG A 113 6.14 9.89 5.58
CA ARG A 113 5.47 9.78 6.87
C ARG A 113 4.82 8.41 7.04
N HIS A 114 4.20 7.86 5.99
CA HIS A 114 3.58 6.54 6.05
C HIS A 114 4.61 5.39 6.17
N PHE A 115 5.83 5.59 5.66
CA PHE A 115 6.95 4.66 5.87
C PHE A 115 7.36 4.60 7.36
N LYS A 116 7.49 5.75 8.03
CA LYS A 116 7.98 5.81 9.41
C LYS A 116 7.01 5.20 10.43
N GLU A 117 5.70 5.38 10.25
CA GLU A 117 4.70 4.89 11.20
C GLU A 117 4.37 3.40 11.03
N LYS A 118 4.53 2.82 9.83
CA LYS A 118 4.06 1.45 9.55
C LYS A 118 5.16 0.41 9.31
N ASP A 119 6.38 0.81 8.92
CA ASP A 119 7.51 -0.14 8.74
C ASP A 119 8.27 -0.38 10.05
N MET A 120 8.33 0.59 10.97
CA MET A 120 9.02 0.40 12.25
C MET A 120 8.39 -0.68 13.13
N SER A 121 7.10 -0.99 12.95
CA SER A 121 6.40 -2.00 13.76
C SER A 121 6.23 -3.37 13.09
N ASN A 122 6.44 -3.48 11.76
CA ASN A 122 6.08 -4.70 11.01
C ASN A 122 7.20 -5.27 10.13
N VAL A 123 8.28 -4.54 9.87
CA VAL A 123 9.38 -5.02 9.04
C VAL A 123 10.57 -5.36 9.93
N SER A 124 10.58 -6.59 10.46
CA SER A 124 11.85 -7.22 10.82
C SER A 124 12.64 -7.35 9.52
N LEU A 125 13.65 -6.50 9.32
CA LEU A 125 14.58 -6.58 8.19
C LEU A 125 15.15 -8.00 8.01
N GLY A 126 15.20 -8.80 9.08
CA GLY A 126 15.57 -10.21 9.03
C GLY A 126 14.57 -11.12 8.32
N SER A 127 13.26 -10.82 8.36
CA SER A 127 12.22 -11.60 7.66
C SER A 127 12.25 -11.38 6.16
N LEU A 128 12.41 -10.13 5.69
CA LEU A 128 12.53 -9.82 4.27
C LEU A 128 13.84 -10.35 3.67
N ALA A 129 14.94 -10.29 4.42
CA ALA A 129 16.22 -10.88 4.00
C ALA A 129 16.16 -12.42 3.94
N ALA A 130 15.47 -13.06 4.89
CA ALA A 130 15.27 -14.51 4.91
C ALA A 130 14.35 -14.99 3.78
N GLU A 131 13.34 -14.21 3.43
CA GLU A 131 12.41 -14.54 2.34
C GLU A 131 13.03 -14.31 0.95
N ALA A 132 13.84 -13.26 0.80
CA ALA A 132 14.62 -13.01 -0.42
C ALA A 132 15.68 -14.09 -0.68
N THR A 133 16.36 -14.59 0.37
CA THR A 133 17.33 -15.70 0.24
C THR A 133 16.65 -17.05 -0.02
N ARG A 134 15.43 -17.25 0.45
CA ARG A 134 14.64 -18.46 0.18
C ARG A 134 14.15 -18.56 -1.27
N ASN A 135 13.89 -17.43 -1.92
CA ASN A 135 13.44 -17.39 -3.31
C ASN A 135 14.61 -17.40 -4.32
N SER A 136 15.86 -17.22 -3.86
CA SER A 136 17.06 -17.25 -4.71
C SER A 136 17.81 -18.58 -4.70
N LEU A 137 17.34 -19.55 -3.91
CA LEU A 137 17.83 -20.94 -3.85
C LEU A 137 16.82 -21.86 -4.54
#